data_AF-A0A645CFU6-F1
#
_entry.id   AF-A0A645CFU6-F1
#
_cell.length_a   1.000
_cell.length_b   1.000
_cell.length_c   1.000
_cell.angle_alpha   90.00
_cell.angle_beta   90.00
_cell.angle_gamma   90.00
#
_symmetry.space_group_name_H-M   'P 1'
#
loop_
_entity.id
_entity.type
_entity.pdbx_description
1 polymer ?
#
loop_
_entity_poly.entity_id
_entity_poly.type
_entity_poly.pdbx_seq_one_letter_code
_entity_poly.pdbx_strand_id
1 'polypeptide(L)' 'MNKYYNLLGLHINKVEEFFKNQNINYTIKAIKGRKDQETLTVPRVIKISEVDNGVEILITYFTDSLK' A
#
# COMPACT_ATOMS: atom_id res chain seq x y z
N MET A 1 10.06 -8.59 15.19
CA MET A 1 9.05 -9.07 14.21
C MET A 1 8.32 -7.86 13.65
N ASN A 2 8.23 -7.73 12.32
CA ASN A 2 7.64 -6.55 11.67
C ASN A 2 6.13 -6.48 11.94
N LYS A 3 5.71 -5.49 12.74
CA LYS A 3 4.34 -5.23 13.21
C LYS A 3 3.25 -5.24 12.12
N TYR A 4 3.63 -4.96 10.88
CA TYR A 4 2.71 -4.80 9.74
C TYR A 4 2.94 -5.79 8.59
N TYR A 5 3.68 -6.88 8.82
CA TYR A 5 4.02 -7.84 7.76
C TYR A 5 2.76 -8.44 7.10
N ASN A 6 1.70 -8.66 7.88
CA ASN A 6 0.42 -9.21 7.39
C ASN A 6 -0.35 -8.25 6.45
N LEU A 7 0.05 -6.98 6.39
CA LEU A 7 -0.57 -5.98 5.53
C LEU A 7 0.15 -5.83 4.18
N LEU A 8 1.33 -6.43 4.04
CA LEU A 8 2.10 -6.39 2.80
C LEU A 8 1.44 -7.25 1.72
N GLY A 9 1.48 -6.81 0.47
CA GLY A 9 0.87 -7.47 -0.68
C GLY A 9 -0.66 -7.32 -0.78
N LEU A 10 -1.31 -6.81 0.28
CA LEU A 10 -2.74 -6.51 0.27
C LEU A 10 -3.05 -5.29 -0.60
N HIS A 11 -4.29 -5.25 -1.09
CA HIS A 11 -4.83 -4.09 -1.77
C HIS A 11 -4.93 -2.91 -0.79
N ILE A 12 -4.63 -1.70 -1.27
CA ILE A 12 -4.55 -0.49 -0.43
C ILE A 12 -5.83 -0.28 0.41
N ASN A 13 -7.01 -0.46 -0.18
CA ASN A 13 -8.29 -0.32 0.52
C ASN A 13 -8.37 -1.10 1.84
N LYS A 14 -7.90 -2.36 1.87
CA LYS A 14 -7.92 -3.18 3.10
C LYS A 14 -6.96 -2.65 4.16
N VAL A 15 -5.83 -2.10 3.73
CA VAL A 15 -4.80 -1.56 4.60
C VAL A 15 -5.23 -0.21 5.18
N GLU A 16 -5.88 0.63 4.38
CA GLU A 16 -6.48 1.88 4.85
C GLU A 16 -7.57 1.63 5.89
N GLU A 17 -8.44 0.65 5.67
CA GLU A 17 -9.47 0.25 6.63
C GLU A 17 -8.84 -0.17 7.97
N PHE A 18 -7.78 -0.98 7.92
CA PHE A 18 -7.04 -1.38 9.13
C PHE A 18 -6.53 -0.17 9.93
N PHE A 19 -5.85 0.79 9.27
CA PHE A 19 -5.29 1.95 9.97
C PHE A 19 -6.36 2.92 10.46
N LYS A 20 -7.44 3.12 9.70
CA LYS A 20 -8.62 3.91 10.14
C LYS A 20 -9.25 3.31 11.39
N ASN A 21 -9.47 2.01 11.42
CA ASN A 21 -10.08 1.32 12.56
C ASN A 21 -9.21 1.40 13.83
N GLN A 22 -7.89 1.53 13.67
CA GLN A 22 -6.97 1.73 14.79
C GLN A 22 -6.72 3.21 15.13
N ASN A 23 -7.37 4.13 14.42
CA ASN A 23 -7.18 5.58 14.57
C ASN A 23 -5.71 6.00 14.41
N ILE A 24 -4.98 5.30 13.53
CA ILE A 24 -3.57 5.58 13.23
C ILE A 24 -3.51 6.48 11.99
N ASN A 25 -2.82 7.61 12.12
CA ASN A 25 -2.54 8.49 10.98
C ASN A 25 -1.63 7.78 9.97
N TYR A 26 -1.96 7.92 8.68
CA TYR A 26 -1.16 7.31 7.62
C TYR A 26 -1.03 8.22 6.41
N THR A 27 0.06 8.04 5.68
CA THR A 27 0.31 8.67 4.38
C THR A 27 0.56 7.59 3.34
N ILE A 28 0.07 7.80 2.12
CA ILE A 28 0.26 6.86 1.02
C ILE A 28 1.23 7.48 0.01
N LYS A 29 2.33 6.79 -0.26
CA LYS A 29 3.24 7.09 -1.36
C LYS A 29 3.14 6.00 -2.41
N ALA A 30 3.04 6.41 -3.66
CA ALA A 30 3.01 5.49 -4.79
C ALA A 30 4.33 5.57 -5.56
N ILE A 31 4.91 4.40 -5.86
CA ILE A 31 5.93 4.28 -6.88
C ILE A 31 5.24 3.75 -8.14
N LYS A 32 5.39 4.47 -9.25
CA LYS A 32 4.91 4.04 -10.56
C LYS A 32 6.09 3.90 -11.51
N GLY A 33 6.21 2.73 -12.12
CA GLY A 33 7.08 2.56 -13.28
C GLY A 33 6.60 3.44 -14.45
N ARG A 34 7.50 3.80 -15.37
CA ARG A 34 7.13 4.55 -16.59
C ARG A 34 6.53 3.66 -17.68
N LYS A 35 6.75 2.35 -17.59
CA LYS A 35 6.32 1.36 -18.58
C LYS A 35 4.95 0.77 -18.21
N ASP A 36 4.13 0.48 -19.21
CA ASP A 36 2.86 -0.26 -19.09
C ASP A 36 1.84 0.36 -18.10
N GLN A 37 1.91 1.68 -17.87
CA GLN A 37 1.09 2.39 -16.88
C GLN A 37 -0.41 2.18 -17.06
N GLU A 38 -0.88 2.03 -18.30
CA GLU A 38 -2.29 1.80 -18.62
C GLU A 38 -2.79 0.42 -18.15
N THR A 39 -1.90 -0.54 -17.96
CA THR A 39 -2.21 -1.89 -17.50
C THR A 39 -2.04 -2.07 -16.00
N LEU A 40 -1.29 -1.19 -15.34
CA LEU A 40 -0.98 -1.24 -13.91
C LEU A 40 -2.11 -0.59 -13.09
N THR A 41 -3.19 -1.32 -12.86
CA THR A 41 -4.41 -0.80 -12.21
C THR A 41 -4.59 -1.25 -10.77
N VAL A 42 -3.87 -2.28 -10.31
CA VAL A 42 -4.11 -2.90 -8.98
C VAL A 42 -3.08 -2.39 -7.95
N PRO A 43 -3.42 -1.42 -7.08
CA PRO A 43 -2.51 -0.92 -6.06
C PRO A 43 -2.33 -1.91 -4.92
N ARG A 44 -1.09 -2.28 -4.63
CA ARG A 44 -0.75 -3.15 -3.49
C ARG A 44 0.37 -2.56 -2.66
N VAL A 45 0.32 -2.82 -1.36
CA VAL A 45 1.31 -2.35 -0.39
C VAL A 45 2.59 -3.17 -0.50
N ILE A 46 3.73 -2.50 -0.57
CA ILE A 46 5.06 -3.14 -0.66
C ILE A 46 5.95 -2.81 0.54
N LYS A 47 5.68 -1.70 1.24
CA LYS A 47 6.40 -1.33 2.45
C LYS A 47 5.51 -0.50 3.35
N ILE A 48 5.67 -0.67 4.66
CA ILE A 48 5.09 0.19 5.68
C ILE A 48 6.24 0.61 6.60
N SER A 49 6.37 1.92 6.84
CA SER A 49 7.40 2.49 7.72
C SER A 49 6.72 3.28 8.83
N GLU A 50 7.16 3.13 10.06
CA GLU A 50 6.74 4.02 11.15
C GLU A 50 7.46 5.36 11.00
N VAL A 51 6.72 6.46 11.19
CA VAL A 51 7.20 7.84 11.17
C VAL A 51 6.67 8.56 12.40
N ASP A 52 7.25 9.71 12.76
CA ASP A 52 6.98 10.39 14.03
C ASP A 52 5.48 10.58 14.35
N ASN A 53 4.65 10.80 13.33
CA ASN A 53 3.21 11.04 13.46
C ASN A 53 2.31 9.94 12.86
N GLY A 54 2.82 8.72 12.67
CA GLY A 54 2.00 7.61 12.17
C GLY A 54 2.77 6.62 11.30
N VAL A 55 2.19 6.27 10.15
CA VAL A 55 2.81 5.33 9.21
C VAL A 55 2.87 5.88 7.78
N GLU A 56 3.93 5.53 7.09
CA GLU A 56 4.06 5.73 5.65
C GLU A 56 3.85 4.40 4.93
N ILE A 57 2.84 4.36 4.06
CA ILE A 57 2.47 3.19 3.26
C ILE A 57 2.99 3.42 1.84
N LEU A 58 3.92 2.57 1.41
CA LEU A 58 4.41 2.56 0.05
C LEU A 58 3.64 1.54 -0.77
N ILE A 59 3.04 1.99 -1.86
CA ILE A 59 2.33 1.15 -2.82
C ILE A 59 3.04 1.12 -4.17
N THR A 60 2.83 0.02 -4.89
CA THR A 60 3.05 -0.05 -6.34
C THR A 60 1.80 -0.61 -7.00
N TYR A 61 1.71 -0.42 -8.31
CA TYR A 61 0.60 -0.92 -9.11
C TYR A 61 1.04 -2.19 -9.83
N PHE A 62 0.16 -3.17 -9.86
CA PHE A 62 0.32 -4.42 -10.57
C PHE A 62 -0.68 -4.50 -11.71
N THR A 63 -0.36 -5.30 -12.72
CA THR A 63 -1.32 -5.63 -13.78
C THR A 63 -2.39 -6.53 -13.23
N ASP A 64 -3.63 -6.29 -13.66
CA ASP A 64 -4.71 -7.25 -13.44
C ASP A 64 -4.58 -8.38 -14.48
N SER A 65 -3.88 -9.45 -14.12
CA SER A 65 -3.62 -10.58 -15.02
C SER A 65 -4.86 -11.45 -15.31
N LEU A 66 -6.03 -11.11 -14.75
CA LEU A 66 -7.29 -11.86 -14.90
C LEU A 66 -8.21 -11.28 -15.98
N LYS A 67 -7.70 -10.42 -16.87
CA LYS A 67 -8.46 -9.86 -18.00
C LYS A 67 -8.37 -10.74 -19.25
#